data_AF-A0A1Q8LGE6-F1
#
_entry.id   AF-A0A1Q8LGE6-F1
#
_cell.length_a   1.000
_cell.length_b   1.000
_cell.length_c   1.000
_cell.angle_alpha   90.00
_cell.angle_beta   90.00
_cell.angle_gamma   90.00
#
_symmetry.space_group_name_H-M   'P 1'
#
loop_
_entity.id
_entity.type
_entity.pdbx_description
1 polymer ?
#
loop_
_entity_poly.entity_id
_entity_poly.type
_entity_poly.pdbx_seq_one_letter_code
_entity_poly.pdbx_strand_id
1 'polypeptide(L)'
;MCNAVGVMKLYRIFRTPVAARDAADFVLEHLRERGAVDYFSEERFKPVIELARHGAWSEAAKEYRSITGAGIKDSVIAAEIARRIVEFDKR
;
A
#
# COMPACT_ATOMS: atom_id res chain seq x y z
N MET A 1 43.82 9.07 17.61
CA MET A 1 42.34 9.11 17.57
C MET A 1 41.89 8.22 16.41
N CYS A 2 41.45 6.99 16.69
CA CYS A 2 40.91 6.11 15.64
C CYS A 2 39.40 6.33 15.57
N ASN A 3 38.94 6.94 14.46
CA ASN A 3 37.52 7.06 14.16
C ASN A 3 36.93 5.68 13.92
N ALA A 4 36.11 5.22 14.86
CA ALA A 4 35.24 4.07 14.66
C ALA A 4 34.14 4.47 13.66
N VAL A 5 34.37 4.24 12.36
CA VAL A 5 33.26 4.18 11.40
C VAL A 5 32.51 2.89 11.73
N GLY A 6 31.55 3.01 12.65
CA GLY A 6 30.69 1.91 13.03
C GLY A 6 29.97 1.38 11.81
N VAL A 7 30.23 0.12 11.47
CA VAL A 7 29.52 -0.60 10.40
C VAL A 7 28.03 -0.56 10.71
N MET A 8 27.29 0.31 10.02
CA MET A 8 25.85 0.42 10.18
C MET A 8 25.23 -0.86 9.63
N LYS A 9 24.79 -1.74 10.52
CA LYS A 9 24.25 -3.04 10.10
C LYS A 9 22.93 -2.82 9.35
N LEU A 10 22.84 -3.33 8.11
CA LEU A 10 21.71 -3.15 7.18
C LEU A 10 20.33 -3.50 7.79
N TYR A 11 20.26 -4.41 8.77
CA TYR A 11 19.00 -4.71 9.47
C TYR A 11 18.44 -3.55 10.30
N ARG A 12 19.23 -2.51 10.60
CA ARG A 12 18.72 -1.26 11.20
C ARG A 12 18.03 -0.37 10.16
N ILE A 13 18.36 -0.55 8.88
CA ILE A 13 17.78 0.19 7.74
C ILE A 13 16.52 -0.54 7.24
N PHE A 14 16.57 -1.87 7.17
CA PHE A 14 15.43 -2.70 6.76
C PHE A 14 14.72 -3.28 7.98
N ARG A 15 13.58 -2.68 8.35
CA ARG A 15 12.73 -3.19 9.44
C ARG A 15 11.89 -4.37 8.97
N THR A 16 11.70 -5.35 9.86
CA THR A 16 10.80 -6.49 9.61
C THR A 16 9.37 -5.98 9.34
N PRO A 17 8.68 -6.49 8.29
CA PRO A 17 7.29 -6.17 8.03
C PRO A 17 6.39 -6.55 9.21
N VAL A 18 5.45 -5.68 9.56
CA VAL A 18 4.44 -5.94 10.60
C VAL A 18 3.11 -5.41 10.07
N ALA A 19 2.20 -6.32 9.69
CA ALA A 19 0.99 -6.00 8.93
C ALA A 19 0.16 -4.84 9.53
N ALA A 20 -0.05 -4.83 10.84
CA ALA A 20 -0.82 -3.76 11.50
C ALA A 20 -0.13 -2.39 11.44
N ARG A 21 1.20 -2.36 11.56
CA ARG A 21 1.98 -1.12 11.45
C ARG A 21 2.07 -0.66 10.02
N ASP A 22 2.40 -1.55 9.09
CA ASP A 22 2.51 -1.23 7.66
C ASP A 22 1.17 -0.66 7.15
N ALA A 23 0.02 -1.21 7.59
CA ALA A 23 -1.29 -0.65 7.28
C ALA A 23 -1.53 0.73 7.91
N ALA A 24 -1.09 0.95 9.16
CA ALA A 24 -1.19 2.26 9.80
C ALA A 24 -0.32 3.31 9.10
N ASP A 25 0.89 2.94 8.69
CA ASP A 25 1.80 3.81 7.95
C ASP A 25 1.17 4.20 6.59
N PHE A 26 0.60 3.23 5.86
CA PHE A 26 -0.16 3.49 4.63
C PHE A 26 -1.30 4.49 4.84
N VAL A 27 -2.10 4.29 5.90
CA VAL A 27 -3.22 5.18 6.24
C VAL A 27 -2.71 6.60 6.54
N LEU A 28 -1.63 6.73 7.31
CA LEU A 28 -1.07 8.03 7.66
C LEU A 28 -0.45 8.75 6.45
N GLU A 29 0.12 8.01 5.51
CA GLU A 29 0.75 8.56 4.31
C GLU A 29 -0.27 8.98 3.25
N HIS A 30 -1.28 8.15 3.00
CA HIS A 30 -2.16 8.31 1.84
C HIS A 30 -3.59 8.74 2.21
N LEU A 31 -4.06 8.40 3.40
CA LEU A 31 -5.46 8.53 3.81
C LEU A 31 -5.66 9.47 5.01
N ARG A 32 -4.62 10.21 5.42
CA ARG A 32 -4.70 11.11 6.58
C ARG A 32 -5.66 12.27 6.36
N GLU A 33 -5.65 12.84 5.16
CA GLU A 33 -6.43 14.03 4.83
C GLU A 33 -7.77 13.70 4.15
N ARG A 34 -7.98 12.44 3.75
CA ARG A 34 -9.17 11.99 3.02
C ARG A 34 -9.44 10.52 3.21
N GLY A 35 -10.70 10.12 3.11
CA GLY A 35 -11.11 8.73 3.26
C GLY A 35 -10.56 7.80 2.17
N ALA A 36 -10.58 6.49 2.44
CA ALA A 36 -10.16 5.47 1.47
C ALA A 36 -10.98 5.52 0.17
N VAL A 37 -12.31 5.68 0.27
CA VAL A 37 -13.20 5.76 -0.90
C VAL A 37 -12.82 6.95 -1.78
N ASP A 38 -12.62 8.12 -1.18
CA ASP A 38 -12.22 9.33 -1.93
C ASP A 38 -10.85 9.16 -2.59
N TYR A 39 -9.87 8.61 -1.87
CA TYR A 39 -8.53 8.33 -2.42
C TYR A 39 -8.61 7.41 -3.64
N PHE A 40 -9.33 6.29 -3.54
CA PHE A 40 -9.44 5.29 -4.61
C PHE A 40 -10.45 5.66 -5.71
N SER A 41 -11.21 6.74 -5.54
CA SER A 41 -12.10 7.28 -6.58
C SER A 41 -11.37 8.04 -7.69
N GLU A 42 -10.10 8.39 -7.48
CA GLU A 42 -9.29 9.04 -8.50
C GLU A 42 -9.21 8.21 -9.79
N GLU A 43 -9.29 8.87 -10.94
CA GLU A 43 -9.26 8.23 -12.26
C GLU A 43 -8.10 7.23 -12.42
N ARG A 44 -6.93 7.57 -11.89
CA ARG A 44 -5.75 6.70 -11.98
C ARG A 44 -5.92 5.36 -11.27
N PHE A 45 -6.82 5.23 -10.30
CA PHE A 45 -7.06 3.99 -9.56
C PHE A 45 -8.26 3.19 -10.04
N LYS A 46 -8.98 3.66 -11.07
CA LYS A 46 -10.06 2.87 -11.71
C LYS A 46 -9.61 1.45 -12.09
N PRO A 47 -8.44 1.23 -12.73
CA PRO A 47 -8.00 -0.13 -13.07
C PRO A 47 -7.80 -1.03 -11.83
N VAL A 48 -7.31 -0.46 -10.72
CA VAL A 48 -7.11 -1.19 -9.46
C VAL A 48 -8.46 -1.65 -8.89
N ILE A 49 -9.47 -0.77 -8.91
CA ILE A 49 -10.82 -1.07 -8.44
C ILE A 49 -11.51 -2.11 -9.34
N GLU A 50 -11.33 -2.03 -10.65
CA GLU A 50 -11.86 -3.03 -11.59
C GLU A 50 -11.25 -4.41 -11.37
N LEU A 51 -9.92 -4.49 -11.23
CA LEU A 51 -9.24 -5.75 -10.92
C LEU A 51 -9.71 -6.33 -9.58
N ALA A 52 -9.86 -5.50 -8.55
CA ALA A 52 -10.42 -5.91 -7.27
C ALA A 52 -11.87 -6.41 -7.40
N ARG A 53 -12.68 -5.79 -8.26
CA ARG A 53 -14.07 -6.20 -8.54
C ARG A 53 -14.16 -7.59 -9.18
N HIS A 54 -13.18 -7.94 -10.00
CA HIS A 54 -13.05 -9.27 -10.60
C HIS A 54 -12.35 -10.30 -9.69
N GLY A 55 -11.98 -9.93 -8.46
CA GLY A 55 -11.26 -10.82 -7.54
C GLY A 55 -9.79 -11.04 -7.92
N ALA A 56 -9.25 -10.26 -8.86
CA ALA A 56 -7.85 -10.33 -9.31
C ALA A 56 -6.93 -9.52 -8.38
N TRP A 57 -6.81 -9.98 -7.13
CA TRP A 57 -6.12 -9.24 -6.06
C TRP A 57 -4.62 -9.03 -6.33
N SER A 58 -3.94 -10.06 -6.86
CA SER A 58 -2.50 -9.98 -7.15
C SER A 58 -2.22 -8.98 -8.27
N GLU A 59 -3.10 -8.92 -9.26
CA GLU A 59 -3.06 -7.99 -10.38
C GLU A 59 -3.36 -6.56 -9.90
N ALA A 60 -4.35 -6.38 -9.03
CA ALA A 60 -4.66 -5.07 -8.43
C ALA A 60 -3.45 -4.48 -7.67
N ALA A 61 -2.70 -5.32 -6.94
CA ALA A 61 -1.47 -4.88 -6.27
C ALA A 61 -0.38 -4.49 -7.27
N LYS A 62 -0.18 -5.28 -8.34
CA LYS A 62 0.80 -4.93 -9.40
C LYS A 62 0.43 -3.63 -10.10
N GLU A 63 -0.86 -3.41 -10.36
CA GLU A 63 -1.36 -2.21 -11.02
C GLU A 63 -1.16 -0.98 -10.14
N TYR A 64 -1.54 -1.05 -8.86
CA TYR A 64 -1.28 0.04 -7.91
C TYR A 64 0.21 0.41 -7.84
N ARG A 65 1.08 -0.60 -7.82
CA ARG A 65 2.54 -0.41 -7.87
C ARG A 65 2.99 0.31 -9.13
N SER A 66 2.44 -0.06 -10.29
CA SER A 66 2.74 0.57 -11.57
C SER A 66 2.36 2.05 -11.58
N ILE A 67 1.20 2.38 -11.03
CA ILE A 67 0.65 3.75 -10.98
C ILE A 67 1.44 4.66 -10.04
N THR A 68 1.85 4.14 -8.88
CA THR A 68 2.37 4.95 -7.77
C THR A 68 3.88 4.84 -7.57
N GLY A 69 4.51 3.79 -8.10
CA GLY A 69 5.89 3.43 -7.77
C GLY A 69 6.06 2.85 -6.36
N ALA A 70 4.97 2.55 -5.64
CA ALA A 70 5.01 2.13 -4.24
C ALA A 70 5.72 0.78 -4.02
N GLY A 71 6.04 0.50 -2.75
CA GLY A 71 6.60 -0.78 -2.35
C GLY A 71 5.59 -1.92 -2.49
N ILE A 72 6.08 -3.17 -2.48
CA ILE A 72 5.23 -4.37 -2.55
C ILE A 72 4.22 -4.38 -1.40
N LYS A 73 4.62 -3.97 -0.19
CA LYS A 73 3.75 -3.95 0.99
C LYS A 73 2.58 -3.00 0.83
N ASP A 74 2.86 -1.75 0.45
CA ASP A 74 1.83 -0.72 0.27
C ASP A 74 0.88 -1.10 -0.87
N SER A 75 1.42 -1.75 -1.90
CA SER A 75 0.63 -2.25 -3.02
C SER A 75 -0.33 -3.37 -2.63
N VAL A 76 0.11 -4.27 -1.76
CA VAL A 76 -0.71 -5.34 -1.17
C VAL A 76 -1.79 -4.76 -0.26
N ILE A 77 -1.46 -3.74 0.54
CA ILE A 77 -2.41 -3.03 1.41
C ILE A 77 -3.45 -2.30 0.55
N ALA A 78 -3.03 -1.58 -0.49
CA ALA A 78 -3.91 -0.88 -1.41
C ALA A 78 -4.90 -1.83 -2.11
N ALA A 79 -4.42 -2.99 -2.59
CA ALA A 79 -5.27 -4.00 -3.21
C ALA A 79 -6.31 -4.58 -2.23
N GLU A 80 -5.95 -4.79 -0.96
CA GLU A 80 -6.90 -5.21 0.07
C GLU A 80 -7.93 -4.11 0.35
N ILE A 81 -7.53 -2.83 0.44
CA ILE A 81 -8.46 -1.71 0.63
C ILE A 81 -9.44 -1.62 -0.55
N ALA A 82 -8.95 -1.70 -1.79
CA ALA A 82 -9.77 -1.71 -2.99
C ALA A 82 -10.79 -2.86 -2.98
N ARG A 83 -10.37 -4.07 -2.58
CA ARG A 83 -11.26 -5.23 -2.41
C ARG A 83 -12.36 -4.94 -1.40
N ARG A 84 -12.02 -4.35 -0.25
CA ARG A 84 -13.00 -3.99 0.79
C ARG A 84 -14.00 -2.96 0.29
N ILE A 85 -13.55 -1.91 -0.41
CA ILE A 85 -14.44 -0.88 -0.99
C ILE A 85 -15.48 -1.56 -1.89
N VAL A 86 -15.05 -2.41 -2.81
CA VAL A 86 -15.96 -3.16 -3.70
C VAL A 86 -16.93 -4.05 -2.91
N GLU A 87 -16.48 -4.71 -1.85
CA GLU A 87 -17.35 -5.56 -1.02
C GLU A 87 -18.40 -4.76 -0.25
N PHE A 88 -18.08 -3.53 0.16
CA PHE A 88 -19.05 -2.63 0.78
C PHE A 88 -20.06 -2.10 -0.24
N ASP A 89 -19.65 -1.78 -1.47
CA ASP A 89 -20.55 -1.29 -2.53
C ASP A 89 -21.58 -2.34 -2.99
N LYS A 90 -21.30 -3.64 -2.76
CA LYS A 90 -22.23 -4.74 -3.11
C LYS A 90 -23.37 -4.94 -2.10
N ARG A 91 -23.33 -4.26 -0.94
CA ARG A 91 -24.32 -4.40 0.14
C ARG A 91 -25.40 -3.34 0.03
#